data_AF-A0A7L1B3I4-F1
#
_entry.id   AF-A0A7L1B3I4-F1
#
_cell.length_a   1.000
_cell.length_b   1.000
_cell.length_c   1.000
_cell.angle_alpha   90.00
_cell.angle_beta   90.00
_cell.angle_gamma   90.00
#
_symmetry.space_group_name_H-M   'P 1'
#
loop_
_entity.id
_entity.type
_entity.pdbx_description
1 polymer ?
#
loop_
_entity_poly.entity_id
_entity_poly.type
_entity_poly.pdbx_seq_one_letter_code
_entity_poly.pdbx_strand_id
1 'polypeptide(L)'
;QCYRDLALVSRDGMNIILNKINHILMEKYLKLQDTCRTQLVWLLRELVKSGVLGADGVCMTFMKQIAGGDVTAKNIWLAENVLEILTEQREWVLKSSLLVAMAVYTFLRLIVDHHGSAALQALRQKEVEFCVSLLRERGNRDFPFFFPFSPPQFMDCFMIGRDLVRLLQNVARIPEFEQLWKDILHNPQVLSSQFTGVLQLLQSRTSRKFLACRLTPDMETKLLFMTSRV
;
A
#
# COMPACT_ATOMS: atom_id res chain seq x y z
N GLN A 1 -28.31 0.39 3.51
CA GLN A 1 -29.45 -0.01 2.67
C GLN A 1 -29.05 -0.06 1.19
N CYS A 2 -28.69 1.07 0.57
CA CYS A 2 -28.37 1.11 -0.88
C CYS A 2 -27.24 0.16 -1.33
N TYR A 3 -26.19 -0.05 -0.52
CA TYR A 3 -25.13 -1.01 -0.89
C TYR A 3 -25.63 -2.46 -0.97
N ARG A 4 -26.50 -2.87 -0.03
CA ARG A 4 -27.12 -4.20 -0.06
C ARG A 4 -27.98 -4.37 -1.30
N ASP A 5 -28.78 -3.35 -1.62
CA ASP A 5 -29.66 -3.37 -2.78
C ASP A 5 -28.82 -3.43 -4.08
N LEU A 6 -27.71 -2.67 -4.14
CA LEU A 6 -26.74 -2.72 -5.24
C LEU A 6 -26.15 -4.13 -5.41
N ALA A 7 -25.76 -4.79 -4.33
CA ALA A 7 -25.23 -6.15 -4.35
C ALA A 7 -26.26 -7.18 -4.85
N LEU A 8 -27.55 -6.98 -4.56
CA LEU A 8 -28.63 -7.86 -5.01
C LEU A 8 -28.96 -7.69 -6.50
N VAL A 9 -28.84 -6.47 -7.04
CA VAL A 9 -29.24 -6.18 -8.43
C VAL A 9 -28.09 -6.21 -9.44
N SER A 10 -26.82 -6.22 -8.97
CA SER A 10 -25.67 -6.27 -9.86
C SER A 10 -25.65 -7.56 -10.68
N ARG A 11 -25.42 -7.41 -11.99
CA ARG A 11 -25.33 -8.53 -12.96
C ARG A 11 -23.92 -8.74 -13.52
N ASP A 12 -22.98 -7.90 -13.09
CA ASP A 12 -21.62 -7.79 -13.63
C ASP A 12 -20.54 -7.91 -12.53
N GLY A 13 -20.92 -8.41 -11.34
CA GLY A 13 -20.01 -8.49 -10.20
C GLY A 13 -19.50 -7.12 -9.74
N MET A 14 -20.31 -6.08 -9.87
CA MET A 14 -20.01 -4.68 -9.56
C MET A 14 -18.90 -4.05 -10.43
N ASN A 15 -18.52 -4.66 -11.56
CA ASN A 15 -17.45 -4.16 -12.43
C ASN A 15 -17.67 -2.69 -12.87
N ILE A 16 -18.88 -2.32 -13.27
CA ILE A 16 -19.20 -0.92 -13.65
C ILE A 16 -18.95 0.05 -12.50
N ILE A 17 -19.23 -0.36 -11.27
CA ILE A 17 -19.03 0.47 -10.07
C ILE A 17 -17.54 0.66 -9.82
N LEU A 18 -16.75 -0.41 -9.86
CA LEU A 18 -15.29 -0.33 -9.71
C LEU A 18 -14.65 0.59 -10.76
N ASN A 19 -15.07 0.47 -12.03
CA ASN A 19 -14.59 1.32 -13.11
C ASN A 19 -14.92 2.80 -12.88
N LYS A 20 -16.13 3.11 -12.39
CA LYS A 20 -16.51 4.48 -12.07
C LYS A 20 -15.79 5.03 -10.84
N ILE A 21 -15.55 4.20 -9.82
CA ILE A 21 -14.72 4.61 -8.67
C ILE A 21 -13.31 4.96 -9.15
N ASN A 22 -12.66 4.08 -9.92
CA ASN A 22 -11.33 4.34 -10.48
C ASN A 22 -11.30 5.63 -11.30
N HIS A 23 -12.31 5.86 -12.15
CA HIS A 23 -12.42 7.10 -12.93
C HIS A 23 -12.55 8.34 -12.02
N ILE A 24 -13.40 8.28 -10.99
CA ILE A 24 -13.57 9.37 -10.02
C ILE A 24 -12.25 9.67 -9.30
N LEU A 25 -11.55 8.63 -8.84
CA LEU A 25 -10.26 8.78 -8.17
C LEU A 25 -9.21 9.41 -9.09
N MET A 26 -9.11 8.94 -10.34
CA MET A 26 -8.09 9.43 -11.27
C MET A 26 -8.35 10.85 -11.77
N GLU A 27 -9.61 11.23 -12.01
CA GLU A 27 -9.96 12.46 -12.73
C GLU A 27 -10.52 13.58 -11.83
N LYS A 28 -11.13 13.21 -10.69
CA LYS A 28 -11.97 14.12 -9.90
C LYS A 28 -11.60 14.19 -8.42
N TYR A 29 -10.74 13.33 -7.89
CA TYR A 29 -10.48 13.21 -6.44
C TYR A 29 -10.26 14.55 -5.72
N LEU A 30 -9.43 15.43 -6.29
CA LEU A 30 -9.15 16.75 -5.70
C LEU A 30 -10.40 17.65 -5.56
N LYS A 31 -11.42 17.43 -6.40
CA LYS A 31 -12.68 18.17 -6.43
C LYS A 31 -13.80 17.50 -5.62
N LEU A 32 -13.57 16.31 -5.05
CA LEU A 32 -14.58 15.65 -4.24
C LEU A 32 -14.84 16.37 -2.93
N GLN A 33 -16.11 16.53 -2.60
CA GLN A 33 -16.57 16.97 -1.28
C GLN A 33 -16.18 15.96 -0.20
N ASP A 34 -16.01 16.44 1.03
CA ASP A 34 -15.51 15.62 2.14
C ASP A 34 -16.45 14.44 2.44
N THR A 35 -17.77 14.66 2.47
CA THR A 35 -18.76 13.58 2.62
C THR A 35 -18.62 12.50 1.55
N CYS A 36 -18.37 12.89 0.29
CA CYS A 36 -18.18 11.94 -0.80
C CYS A 36 -16.89 11.12 -0.64
N ARG A 37 -15.81 11.74 -0.13
CA ARG A 37 -14.55 11.01 0.17
C ARG A 37 -14.78 9.97 1.26
N THR A 38 -15.44 10.35 2.34
CA THR A 38 -15.81 9.43 3.43
C THR A 38 -16.66 8.27 2.91
N GLN A 39 -17.69 8.55 2.11
CA GLN A 39 -18.54 7.51 1.53
C GLN A 39 -17.81 6.60 0.54
N LEU A 40 -16.86 7.11 -0.24
CA LEU A 40 -16.06 6.28 -1.15
C LEU A 40 -15.10 5.35 -0.40
N VAL A 41 -14.49 5.83 0.68
CA VAL A 41 -13.64 4.98 1.55
C VAL A 41 -14.50 3.91 2.25
N TRP A 42 -15.68 4.28 2.75
CA TRP A 42 -16.64 3.33 3.29
C TRP A 42 -17.05 2.28 2.25
N LEU A 43 -17.37 2.71 1.03
CA LEU A 43 -17.72 1.80 -0.06
C LEU A 43 -16.57 0.86 -0.41
N LEU A 44 -15.33 1.35 -0.47
CA LEU A 44 -14.15 0.51 -0.68
C LEU A 44 -14.07 -0.58 0.39
N ARG A 45 -14.24 -0.22 1.67
CA ARG A 45 -14.21 -1.17 2.78
C ARG A 45 -15.24 -2.29 2.61
N GLU A 46 -16.45 -1.95 2.19
CA GLU A 46 -17.51 -2.94 1.95
C GLU A 46 -17.22 -3.83 0.73
N LEU A 47 -16.66 -3.28 -0.36
CA LEU A 47 -16.24 -4.03 -1.54
C LEU A 47 -15.15 -5.05 -1.21
N VAL A 48 -14.16 -4.65 -0.39
CA VAL A 48 -13.08 -5.54 0.06
C VAL A 48 -13.63 -6.64 0.96
N LYS A 49 -14.46 -6.31 1.96
CA LYS A 49 -15.11 -7.30 2.84
C LYS A 49 -15.97 -8.31 2.06
N SER A 50 -16.62 -7.85 0.99
CA SER A 50 -17.45 -8.68 0.13
C SER A 50 -16.64 -9.51 -0.87
N GLY A 51 -15.30 -9.35 -0.90
CA GLY A 51 -14.42 -10.10 -1.79
C GLY A 51 -14.64 -9.80 -3.28
N VAL A 52 -15.10 -8.59 -3.62
CA VAL A 52 -15.41 -8.22 -5.01
C VAL A 52 -14.13 -8.26 -5.86
N LEU A 53 -14.20 -8.97 -7.00
CA LEU A 53 -13.09 -9.09 -7.94
C LEU A 53 -12.70 -7.72 -8.50
N GLY A 54 -11.40 -7.38 -8.44
CA GLY A 54 -10.88 -6.09 -8.89
C GLY A 54 -10.89 -4.97 -7.83
N ALA A 55 -11.37 -5.24 -6.60
CA ALA A 55 -11.29 -4.29 -5.50
C ALA A 55 -9.83 -3.96 -5.11
N ASP A 56 -8.89 -4.88 -5.35
CA ASP A 56 -7.44 -4.66 -5.20
C ASP A 56 -6.93 -3.54 -6.12
N GLY A 57 -7.41 -3.51 -7.36
CA GLY A 57 -7.21 -2.42 -8.30
C GLY A 57 -7.65 -1.06 -7.72
N VAL A 58 -8.82 -1.01 -7.10
CA VAL A 58 -9.35 0.21 -6.48
C VAL A 58 -8.51 0.64 -5.27
N CYS A 59 -8.05 -0.30 -4.43
CA CYS A 59 -7.11 0.00 -3.34
C CYS A 59 -5.82 0.66 -3.87
N MET A 60 -5.25 0.12 -4.96
CA MET A 60 -4.06 0.70 -5.59
C MET A 60 -4.31 2.12 -6.12
N THR A 61 -5.47 2.36 -6.73
CA THR A 61 -5.86 3.70 -7.21
C THR A 61 -6.06 4.69 -6.06
N PHE A 62 -6.61 4.25 -4.93
CA PHE A 62 -6.73 5.04 -3.71
C PHE A 62 -5.37 5.41 -3.12
N MET A 63 -4.46 4.44 -3.01
CA MET A 63 -3.09 4.67 -2.55
C MET A 63 -2.37 5.72 -3.42
N LYS A 64 -2.60 5.71 -4.74
CA LYS A 64 -2.05 6.72 -5.67
C LYS A 64 -2.56 8.15 -5.41
N GLN A 65 -3.70 8.32 -4.71
CA GLN A 65 -4.18 9.63 -4.31
C GLN A 65 -3.46 10.20 -3.08
N ILE A 66 -2.76 9.36 -2.32
CA ILE A 66 -1.99 9.81 -1.15
C ILE A 66 -0.73 10.50 -1.65
N ALA A 67 -0.66 11.82 -1.48
CA ALA A 67 0.48 12.61 -1.91
C ALA A 67 1.64 12.45 -0.93
N GLY A 68 2.80 12.03 -1.43
CA GLY A 68 4.04 12.05 -0.63
C GLY A 68 4.52 13.48 -0.41
N GLY A 69 4.97 13.78 0.81
CA GLY A 69 5.39 15.13 1.24
C GLY A 69 4.24 16.06 1.62
N ASP A 70 3.00 15.57 1.66
CA ASP A 70 1.82 16.34 2.05
C ASP A 70 1.31 15.86 3.43
N VAL A 71 1.49 16.70 4.45
CA VAL A 71 1.03 16.44 5.83
C VAL A 71 -0.25 17.21 6.18
N THR A 72 -1.06 17.56 5.19
CA THR A 72 -2.39 18.14 5.43
C THR A 72 -3.33 17.10 6.04
N ALA A 73 -4.29 17.56 6.86
CA ALA A 73 -5.24 16.68 7.54
C ALA A 73 -6.02 15.77 6.57
N LYS A 74 -6.32 16.25 5.34
CA LYS A 74 -7.03 15.45 4.33
C LYS A 74 -6.18 14.32 3.77
N ASN A 75 -4.88 14.55 3.56
CA ASN A 75 -3.97 13.54 3.05
C ASN A 75 -3.66 12.47 4.13
N ILE A 76 -3.41 12.91 5.36
CA ILE A 76 -3.21 12.04 6.53
C ILE A 76 -4.45 11.16 6.76
N TRP A 77 -5.65 11.75 6.75
CA TRP A 77 -6.90 11.01 6.90
C TRP A 77 -7.06 9.90 5.85
N LEU A 78 -6.69 10.18 4.59
CA LEU A 78 -6.73 9.18 3.54
C LEU A 78 -5.73 8.05 3.78
N ALA A 79 -4.48 8.40 4.11
CA ALA A 79 -3.42 7.43 4.38
C ALA A 79 -3.82 6.47 5.50
N GLU A 80 -4.33 7.01 6.62
CA GLU A 80 -4.78 6.22 7.76
C GLU A 80 -5.96 5.31 7.40
N ASN A 81 -6.99 5.82 6.73
CA ASN A 81 -8.16 5.02 6.39
C ASN A 81 -7.85 3.89 5.41
N VAL A 82 -6.98 4.14 4.43
CA VAL A 82 -6.55 3.09 3.49
C VAL A 82 -5.69 2.05 4.22
N LEU A 83 -4.79 2.48 5.11
CA LEU A 83 -4.00 1.58 5.94
C LEU A 83 -4.88 0.67 6.81
N GLU A 84 -5.91 1.24 7.45
CA GLU A 84 -6.85 0.48 8.28
C GLU A 84 -7.59 -0.59 7.47
N ILE A 85 -8.09 -0.27 6.27
CA ILE A 85 -8.74 -1.25 5.39
C ILE A 85 -7.79 -2.40 5.07
N LEU A 86 -6.54 -2.09 4.69
CA LEU A 86 -5.54 -3.10 4.32
C LEU A 86 -5.10 -3.94 5.53
N THR A 87 -5.03 -3.33 6.71
CA THR A 87 -4.65 -4.01 7.96
C THR A 87 -5.76 -4.94 8.45
N GLU A 88 -7.01 -4.47 8.46
CA GLU A 88 -8.18 -5.29 8.85
C GLU A 88 -8.42 -6.45 7.88
N GLN A 89 -8.21 -6.23 6.59
CA GLN A 89 -8.47 -7.21 5.53
C GLN A 89 -7.18 -7.91 5.08
N ARG A 90 -6.24 -8.13 6.01
CA ARG A 90 -4.90 -8.66 5.71
C ARG A 90 -4.92 -9.97 4.93
N GLU A 91 -5.76 -10.93 5.32
CA GLU A 91 -5.86 -12.22 4.61
C GLU A 91 -6.28 -12.06 3.15
N TRP A 92 -7.16 -11.09 2.88
CA TRP A 92 -7.56 -10.77 1.51
C TRP A 92 -6.43 -10.08 0.76
N VAL A 93 -5.70 -9.15 1.40
CA VAL A 93 -4.53 -8.47 0.81
C VAL A 93 -3.47 -9.48 0.37
N LEU A 94 -3.21 -10.48 1.20
CA LEU A 94 -2.21 -11.53 0.92
C LEU A 94 -2.54 -12.41 -0.31
N LYS A 95 -3.78 -12.38 -0.82
CA LYS A 95 -4.14 -13.11 -2.04
C LYS A 95 -3.59 -12.45 -3.31
N SER A 96 -3.17 -11.19 -3.24
CA SER A 96 -2.67 -10.42 -4.38
C SER A 96 -1.24 -9.93 -4.11
N SER A 97 -0.24 -10.66 -4.64
CA SER A 97 1.18 -10.29 -4.53
C SER A 97 1.46 -8.87 -5.02
N LEU A 98 0.75 -8.43 -6.06
CA LEU A 98 0.88 -7.07 -6.58
C LEU A 98 0.36 -6.03 -5.58
N LEU A 99 -0.79 -6.28 -4.94
CA LEU A 99 -1.32 -5.38 -3.93
C LEU A 99 -0.39 -5.30 -2.72
N VAL A 100 0.14 -6.42 -2.25
CA VAL A 100 1.16 -6.47 -1.18
C VAL A 100 2.35 -5.58 -1.52
N ALA A 101 2.96 -5.79 -2.69
CA ALA A 101 4.11 -5.02 -3.13
C ALA A 101 3.79 -3.51 -3.25
N MET A 102 2.63 -3.16 -3.80
CA MET A 102 2.20 -1.76 -3.97
C MET A 102 1.91 -1.08 -2.63
N ALA A 103 1.30 -1.81 -1.68
CA ALA A 103 1.04 -1.30 -0.34
C ALA A 103 2.35 -1.04 0.41
N VAL A 104 3.26 -2.02 0.45
CA VAL A 104 4.60 -1.85 1.06
C VAL A 104 5.36 -0.71 0.42
N TYR A 105 5.37 -0.63 -0.93
CA TYR A 105 6.05 0.45 -1.65
C TYR A 105 5.49 1.84 -1.30
N THR A 106 4.16 1.94 -1.15
CA THR A 106 3.49 3.20 -0.81
C THR A 106 3.78 3.60 0.63
N PHE A 107 3.52 2.73 1.60
CA PHE A 107 3.65 3.07 3.02
C PHE A 107 5.10 3.22 3.47
N LEU A 108 6.06 2.47 2.92
CA LEU A 108 7.49 2.73 3.17
C LEU A 108 7.90 4.15 2.76
N ARG A 109 7.31 4.68 1.68
CA ARG A 109 7.55 6.07 1.30
C ARG A 109 6.90 7.04 2.30
N LEU A 110 5.64 6.81 2.67
CA LEU A 110 4.87 7.73 3.52
C LEU A 110 5.42 7.84 4.95
N ILE A 111 5.98 6.77 5.50
CA ILE A 111 6.62 6.74 6.84
C ILE A 111 7.62 7.87 7.04
N VAL A 112 8.31 8.29 5.96
CA VAL A 112 9.33 9.36 6.02
C VAL A 112 8.70 10.73 6.28
N ASP A 113 7.44 10.96 5.89
CA ASP A 113 6.75 12.24 6.03
C ASP A 113 6.01 12.37 7.38
N HIS A 114 5.65 11.25 8.03
CA HIS A 114 4.79 11.24 9.22
C HIS A 114 5.57 11.40 10.52
N HIS A 115 6.11 12.60 10.74
CA HIS A 115 6.84 12.96 11.96
C HIS A 115 6.45 14.36 12.48
N GLY A 116 6.91 14.72 13.68
CA GLY A 116 6.79 16.09 14.22
C GLY A 116 5.55 16.38 15.06
N SER A 117 4.59 15.46 15.15
CA SER A 117 3.47 15.53 16.10
C SER A 117 3.14 14.15 16.66
N ALA A 118 2.50 14.09 17.83
CA ALA A 118 2.11 12.83 18.46
C ALA A 118 1.12 12.02 17.59
N ALA A 119 0.18 12.69 16.93
CA ALA A 119 -0.77 12.05 16.02
C ALA A 119 -0.06 11.43 14.80
N LEU A 120 0.91 12.14 14.21
CA LEU A 120 1.70 11.62 13.09
C LEU A 120 2.60 10.46 13.53
N GLN A 121 3.17 10.52 14.73
CA GLN A 121 3.95 9.40 15.28
C GLN A 121 3.08 8.15 15.48
N ALA A 122 1.84 8.30 15.93
CA ALA A 122 0.91 7.17 16.06
C ALA A 122 0.58 6.55 14.70
N LEU A 123 0.29 7.36 13.67
CA LEU A 123 0.07 6.86 12.31
C LEU A 123 1.33 6.17 11.76
N ARG A 124 2.49 6.80 11.91
CA ARG A 124 3.79 6.24 11.48
C ARG A 124 4.04 4.87 12.10
N GLN A 125 3.71 4.68 13.38
CA GLN A 125 3.88 3.39 14.03
C GLN A 125 2.99 2.32 13.39
N LYS A 126 1.71 2.63 13.10
CA LYS A 126 0.81 1.72 12.37
C LYS A 126 1.38 1.35 10.99
N GLU A 127 1.94 2.31 10.26
CA GLU A 127 2.54 2.09 8.95
C GLU A 127 3.80 1.21 9.02
N VAL A 128 4.66 1.45 10.02
CA VAL A 128 5.86 0.64 10.28
C VAL A 128 5.46 -0.80 10.56
N GLU A 129 4.54 -1.02 11.50
CA GLU A 129 4.06 -2.35 11.87
C GLU A 129 3.46 -3.08 10.68
N PHE A 130 2.62 -2.40 9.90
CA PHE A 130 2.04 -2.94 8.68
C PHE A 130 3.11 -3.37 7.67
N CYS A 131 4.04 -2.48 7.31
CA CYS A 131 5.09 -2.78 6.33
C CYS A 131 6.00 -3.92 6.79
N VAL A 132 6.44 -3.87 8.05
CA VAL A 132 7.31 -4.89 8.65
C VAL A 132 6.60 -6.24 8.69
N SER A 133 5.30 -6.26 9.01
CA SER A 133 4.49 -7.49 9.02
C SER A 133 4.34 -8.15 7.64
N LEU A 134 4.46 -7.38 6.55
CA LEU A 134 4.40 -7.89 5.17
C LEU A 134 5.79 -8.24 4.64
N LEU A 135 6.84 -7.56 5.09
CA LEU A 135 8.22 -7.82 4.69
C LEU A 135 8.84 -9.01 5.42
N ARG A 136 8.39 -9.31 6.63
CA ARG A 136 8.94 -10.41 7.43
C ARG A 136 8.14 -11.69 7.26
N GLU A 137 8.87 -12.80 7.15
CA GLU A 137 8.32 -14.13 7.31
C GLU A 137 7.81 -14.31 8.76
N ARG A 138 6.72 -15.08 8.95
CA ARG A 138 6.26 -15.49 10.29
C ARG A 138 7.28 -16.45 10.91
N GLY A 139 8.30 -15.87 11.52
CA GLY A 139 9.42 -16.60 12.09
C GLY A 139 10.00 -15.96 13.34
N ASN A 140 9.16 -15.38 14.23
CA ASN A 140 9.56 -15.33 15.64
C ASN A 140 8.38 -15.37 16.61
N ARG A 141 8.51 -16.22 17.62
CA ARG A 141 7.49 -16.74 18.52
C ARG A 141 7.35 -15.87 19.79
N ASP A 142 6.97 -14.59 19.64
CA ASP A 142 6.65 -13.76 20.82
C ASP A 142 5.28 -13.07 20.76
N PHE A 143 4.52 -13.25 19.66
CA PHE A 143 3.12 -12.82 19.61
C PHE A 143 2.19 -14.05 19.59
N PRO A 144 1.62 -14.43 20.76
CA PRO A 144 0.63 -15.48 20.82
C PRO A 144 -0.69 -14.86 20.40
N PHE A 145 -1.01 -14.86 19.11
CA PHE A 145 -2.36 -15.11 18.60
C PHE A 145 -2.40 -14.89 17.08
N PHE A 146 -3.12 -15.79 16.42
CA PHE A 146 -3.74 -15.66 15.10
C PHE A 146 -2.92 -15.93 13.82
N PHE A 147 -3.20 -17.10 13.20
CA PHE A 147 -3.13 -17.46 11.76
C PHE A 147 -1.97 -18.38 11.25
N PRO A 148 -2.07 -19.71 11.39
CA PRO A 148 -1.00 -20.65 11.06
C PRO A 148 -0.82 -21.02 9.57
N PHE A 149 -1.35 -20.24 8.60
CA PHE A 149 -1.41 -20.68 7.19
C PHE A 149 -1.12 -19.58 6.15
N SER A 150 0.04 -18.91 6.17
CA SER A 150 0.45 -18.13 4.99
C SER A 150 1.95 -18.23 4.68
N PRO A 151 2.33 -18.53 3.42
CA PRO A 151 3.71 -18.75 2.96
C PRO A 151 4.47 -17.41 2.78
N PRO A 152 5.77 -17.41 2.41
CA PRO A 152 6.69 -16.30 2.68
C PRO A 152 6.37 -15.05 1.85
N GLN A 153 6.19 -13.90 2.53
CA GLN A 153 5.71 -12.65 1.93
C GLN A 153 6.82 -11.75 1.37
N PHE A 154 8.09 -12.01 1.70
CA PHE A 154 9.19 -11.19 1.20
C PHE A 154 9.36 -11.28 -0.33
N MET A 155 9.09 -12.45 -0.92
CA MET A 155 9.21 -12.65 -2.37
C MET A 155 8.15 -11.87 -3.16
N ASP A 156 6.97 -11.60 -2.58
CA ASP A 156 5.99 -10.70 -3.19
C ASP A 156 6.54 -9.28 -3.24
N CYS A 157 7.25 -8.84 -2.20
CA CYS A 157 7.92 -7.54 -2.17
C CYS A 157 9.16 -7.48 -3.07
N PHE A 158 9.81 -8.62 -3.36
CA PHE A 158 10.98 -8.70 -4.23
C PHE A 158 10.70 -8.14 -5.64
N MET A 159 9.47 -8.25 -6.14
CA MET A 159 9.10 -7.74 -7.48
C MET A 159 9.22 -6.21 -7.62
N ILE A 160 9.34 -5.48 -6.51
CA ILE A 160 9.67 -4.05 -6.51
C ILE A 160 11.08 -3.83 -7.08
N GLY A 161 12.02 -4.75 -6.84
CA GLY A 161 13.41 -4.65 -7.27
C GLY A 161 14.21 -3.59 -6.49
N ARG A 162 15.25 -3.06 -7.12
CA ARG A 162 16.28 -2.21 -6.50
C ARG A 162 15.76 -1.00 -5.72
N ASP A 163 14.63 -0.42 -6.13
CA ASP A 163 14.08 0.76 -5.45
C ASP A 163 13.50 0.43 -4.06
N LEU A 164 13.20 -0.85 -3.78
CA LEU A 164 12.87 -1.31 -2.43
C LEU A 164 14.03 -1.04 -1.46
N VAL A 165 15.27 -1.29 -1.89
CA VAL A 165 16.48 -1.03 -1.10
C VAL A 165 16.57 0.46 -0.73
N ARG A 166 16.29 1.35 -1.68
CA ARG A 166 16.27 2.80 -1.43
C ARG A 166 15.20 3.18 -0.40
N LEU A 167 13.99 2.60 -0.50
CA LEU A 167 12.92 2.87 0.47
C LEU A 167 13.28 2.38 1.87
N LEU A 168 13.81 1.15 1.99
CA LEU A 168 14.25 0.58 3.26
C LEU A 168 15.41 1.38 3.88
N GLN A 169 16.31 1.93 3.07
CA GLN A 169 17.40 2.76 3.56
C GLN A 169 16.89 4.07 4.18
N ASN A 170 15.85 4.68 3.59
CA ASN A 170 15.28 5.93 4.09
C ASN A 170 14.67 5.78 5.50
N VAL A 171 14.22 4.57 5.86
CA VAL A 171 13.60 4.27 7.16
C VAL A 171 14.51 3.43 8.08
N ALA A 172 15.78 3.22 7.72
CA ALA A 172 16.68 2.29 8.40
C ALA A 172 16.96 2.62 9.88
N ARG A 173 16.75 3.87 10.30
CA ARG A 173 16.95 4.32 11.70
C ARG A 173 15.77 3.97 12.63
N ILE A 174 14.68 3.45 12.08
CA ILE A 174 13.55 2.95 12.87
C ILE A 174 13.90 1.57 13.41
N PRO A 175 13.74 1.28 14.71
CA PRO A 175 14.20 0.02 15.32
C PRO A 175 13.77 -1.25 14.58
N GLU A 176 12.52 -1.31 14.14
CA GLU A 176 11.95 -2.45 13.42
C GLU A 176 12.60 -2.67 12.05
N PHE A 177 12.94 -1.58 11.35
CA PHE A 177 13.65 -1.62 10.07
C PHE A 177 15.15 -1.82 10.26
N GLU A 178 15.75 -1.37 11.35
CA GLU A 178 17.14 -1.70 11.70
C GLU A 178 17.29 -3.22 11.87
N GLN A 179 16.36 -3.84 12.60
CA GLN A 179 16.32 -5.29 12.72
C GLN A 179 16.10 -5.95 11.36
N LEU A 180 15.26 -5.38 10.48
CA LEU A 180 15.04 -5.93 9.13
C LEU A 180 16.32 -5.86 8.30
N TRP A 181 17.07 -4.78 8.40
CA TRP A 181 18.37 -4.64 7.76
C TRP A 181 19.39 -5.64 8.26
N LYS A 182 19.42 -5.93 9.58
CA LYS A 182 20.27 -6.99 10.13
C LYS A 182 19.96 -8.34 9.50
N ASP A 183 18.67 -8.67 9.34
CA ASP A 183 18.26 -9.91 8.71
C ASP A 183 18.59 -9.92 7.21
N ILE A 184 18.35 -8.83 6.47
CA ILE A 184 18.70 -8.72 5.03
C ILE A 184 20.20 -8.94 4.79
N LEU A 185 21.07 -8.40 5.66
CA LEU A 185 22.52 -8.41 5.45
C LEU A 185 23.20 -9.66 6.03
N HIS A 186 22.75 -10.14 7.18
CA HIS A 186 23.43 -11.20 7.92
C HIS A 186 22.69 -12.54 7.90
N ASN A 187 21.37 -12.54 7.68
CA ASN A 187 20.58 -13.77 7.66
C ASN A 187 19.40 -13.71 6.68
N PRO A 188 19.65 -13.50 5.36
CA PRO A 188 18.60 -13.24 4.38
C PRO A 188 17.61 -14.40 4.21
N GLN A 189 18.04 -15.61 4.56
CA GLN A 189 17.25 -16.83 4.49
C GLN A 189 16.09 -16.87 5.49
N VAL A 190 16.12 -16.04 6.54
CA VAL A 190 14.99 -15.85 7.48
C VAL A 190 13.82 -15.09 6.85
N LEU A 191 14.07 -14.35 5.75
CA LEU A 191 13.02 -13.63 5.03
C LEU A 191 12.42 -14.48 3.92
N SER A 192 13.24 -15.30 3.28
CA SER A 192 12.84 -16.32 2.32
C SER A 192 14.01 -17.24 2.02
N SER A 193 13.76 -18.54 1.89
CA SER A 193 14.75 -19.52 1.41
C SER A 193 15.28 -19.23 0.00
N GLN A 194 14.57 -18.41 -0.79
CA GLN A 194 14.97 -18.02 -2.15
C GLN A 194 15.78 -16.72 -2.19
N PHE A 195 15.88 -16.01 -1.05
CA PHE A 195 16.53 -14.71 -0.98
C PHE A 195 18.00 -14.86 -0.61
N THR A 196 18.89 -14.66 -1.57
CA THR A 196 20.34 -14.86 -1.40
C THR A 196 21.06 -13.63 -0.83
N GLY A 197 20.39 -12.48 -0.78
CA GLY A 197 20.89 -11.26 -0.16
C GLY A 197 20.62 -10.00 -0.99
N VAL A 198 21.06 -8.85 -0.47
CA VAL A 198 20.75 -7.52 -1.02
C VAL A 198 21.17 -7.33 -2.49
N LEU A 199 22.26 -7.99 -2.94
CA LEU A 199 22.73 -7.89 -4.32
C LEU A 199 21.67 -8.37 -5.32
N GLN A 200 20.91 -9.41 -4.97
CA GLN A 200 19.82 -9.95 -5.79
C GLN A 200 18.73 -8.89 -6.04
N LEU A 201 18.40 -8.08 -5.03
CA LEU A 201 17.47 -6.95 -5.16
C LEU A 201 18.05 -5.83 -6.01
N LEU A 202 19.32 -5.47 -5.78
CA LEU A 202 19.99 -4.37 -6.49
C LEU A 202 20.14 -4.63 -7.99
N GLN A 203 20.30 -5.90 -8.38
CA GLN A 203 20.36 -6.33 -9.78
C GLN A 203 18.97 -6.36 -10.45
N SER A 204 17.90 -6.48 -9.67
CA SER A 204 16.53 -6.48 -10.18
C SER A 204 16.05 -5.05 -10.47
N ARG A 205 15.69 -4.76 -11.73
CA ARG A 205 15.19 -3.44 -12.11
C ARG A 205 13.77 -3.22 -11.58
N THR A 206 13.54 -2.06 -10.96
CA THR A 206 12.19 -1.64 -10.56
C THR A 206 11.29 -1.35 -11.75
N SER A 207 10.12 -2.00 -11.74
CA SER A 207 9.09 -1.78 -12.75
C SER A 207 8.51 -0.37 -12.68
N ARG A 208 8.15 0.20 -13.84
CA ARG A 208 7.61 1.57 -13.95
C ARG A 208 6.32 1.76 -13.16
N LYS A 209 5.54 0.69 -12.94
CA LYS A 209 4.29 0.73 -12.16
C LYS A 209 4.50 1.24 -10.73
N PHE A 210 5.61 0.86 -10.09
CA PHE A 210 5.95 1.33 -8.75
C PHE A 210 6.38 2.80 -8.79
N LEU A 211 7.22 3.18 -9.74
CA LEU A 211 7.66 4.57 -9.86
C LEU A 211 6.48 5.53 -10.11
N ALA A 212 5.53 5.12 -10.97
CA ALA A 212 4.35 5.90 -11.30
C ALA A 212 3.31 5.95 -10.16
N CYS A 213 3.27 4.97 -9.26
CA CYS A 213 2.28 4.98 -8.16
C CYS A 213 2.58 6.01 -7.07
N ARG A 214 3.82 6.52 -7.02
CA ARG A 214 4.22 7.61 -6.11
C ARG A 214 3.87 9.00 -6.59
N LEU A 215 3.39 9.12 -7.82
CA LEU A 215 2.90 10.38 -8.37
C LEU A 215 1.38 10.34 -8.33
N THR A 216 0.78 11.39 -7.77
CA THR A 216 -0.67 11.57 -7.91
C THR A 216 -1.01 11.76 -9.40
N PRO A 217 -2.25 11.48 -9.82
CA PRO A 217 -2.63 11.65 -11.23
C PRO A 217 -2.35 13.07 -11.76
N ASP A 218 -2.62 14.10 -10.96
CA ASP A 218 -2.35 15.49 -11.31
C ASP A 218 -0.85 15.77 -11.49
N MET A 219 0.01 15.24 -10.62
CA MET A 219 1.47 15.36 -10.76
C MET A 219 1.97 14.68 -12.04
N GLU A 220 1.48 13.46 -12.31
CA GLU A 220 1.85 12.71 -13.51
C GLU A 220 1.44 13.45 -14.79
N THR A 221 0.20 13.95 -14.86
CA THR A 221 -0.29 14.75 -16.00
C THR A 221 0.57 15.99 -16.23
N LYS A 222 0.90 16.75 -15.17
CA LYS A 222 1.72 17.96 -15.27
C LYS A 222 3.14 17.65 -15.74
N LEU A 223 3.78 16.63 -15.17
CA LEU A 223 5.12 16.21 -15.58
C LEU A 223 5.14 15.74 -17.04
N LEU A 224 4.19 14.92 -17.46
CA LEU A 224 4.08 14.45 -18.83
C LEU A 224 3.89 15.61 -19.81
N PHE A 225 3.07 16.60 -19.46
CA PHE A 225 2.90 17.81 -20.27
C PHE A 225 4.23 18.56 -20.43
N MET A 226 4.94 18.80 -19.32
CA MET A 226 6.24 19.50 -19.34
C MET A 226 7.30 18.77 -20.16
N THR A 227 7.31 17.43 -20.16
CA THR A 227 8.35 16.66 -20.88
C THR A 227 8.02 16.36 -22.33
N SER A 228 6.80 16.66 -22.80
CA SER A 228 6.36 16.30 -24.15
C SER A 228 5.78 17.45 -24.98
N ARG A 229 5.37 18.54 -24.35
CA ARG A 229 4.66 19.66 -25.00
C ARG A 229 5.29 21.03 -24.74
N VAL A 230 6.28 21.13 -23.86
CA VAL A 230 7.09 22.33 -23.60
C VAL A 230 8.47 22.10 -24.20
#